data_AF-A0A089JBU3-F1
#
_entry.id   AF-A0A089JBU3-F1
#
_cell.length_a   1.000
_cell.length_b   1.000
_cell.length_c   1.000
_cell.angle_alpha   90.00
_cell.angle_beta   90.00
_cell.angle_gamma   90.00
#
_symmetry.space_group_name_H-M   'P 1'
#
loop_
_entity.id
_entity.type
_entity.pdbx_description
1 polymer ?
#
loop_
_entity_poly.entity_id
_entity_poly.type
_entity_poly.pdbx_seq_one_letter_code
_entity_poly.pdbx_strand_id
1 'polypeptide(L)'
;MAVDTRNVIKGIYHEILERIELLLLNSSLEYVEHSSEVIEGGMYAWGQADVLKDAYRMALIEEYLILVTQMRLELEEKDSKALASFDHSCNIVLTYLKQETFVYESTKEDVLKTIEKELAIQYFVMNLPVENMK
;
A
#
# COMPACT_ATOMS: atom_id res chain seq x y z
N MET A 1 21.52 -1.31 24.65
CA MET A 1 20.60 -2.34 24.12
C MET A 1 20.36 -1.98 22.67
N ALA A 2 20.78 -2.81 21.72
CA ALA A 2 20.45 -2.56 20.32
C ALA A 2 18.94 -2.76 20.17
N VAL A 3 18.23 -1.71 19.75
CA VAL A 3 16.84 -1.83 19.34
C VAL A 3 16.83 -2.76 18.13
N ASP A 4 16.02 -3.82 18.17
CA ASP A 4 15.86 -4.69 17.01
C ASP A 4 15.05 -3.93 15.95
N THR A 5 15.77 -3.28 15.04
CA THR A 5 15.22 -2.50 13.93
C THR A 5 14.15 -3.26 13.15
N ARG A 6 14.24 -4.60 13.10
CA ARG A 6 13.24 -5.44 12.41
C ARG A 6 11.90 -5.48 13.13
N ASN A 7 11.89 -5.48 14.46
CA ASN A 7 10.65 -5.43 15.24
C ASN A 7 10.01 -4.04 15.18
N VAL A 8 10.83 -2.98 15.12
CA VAL A 8 10.33 -1.61 14.92
C VAL A 8 9.66 -1.47 13.56
N ILE A 9 10.33 -1.89 12.48
CA ILE A 9 9.78 -1.84 11.12
C ILE A 9 8.49 -2.65 11.02
N LYS A 10 8.46 -3.85 11.61
CA LYS A 10 7.25 -4.68 11.64
C LYS A 10 6.09 -3.97 12.36
N GLY A 11 6.39 -3.29 13.48
CA GLY A 11 5.40 -2.49 14.21
C GLY A 11 4.84 -1.35 13.35
N ILE A 12 5.70 -0.63 12.62
CA ILE A 12 5.27 0.46 11.74
C ILE A 12 4.37 -0.06 10.61
N TYR A 13 4.73 -1.17 9.96
CA TYR A 13 3.88 -1.78 8.93
C TYR A 13 2.51 -2.21 9.48
N HIS A 14 2.47 -2.73 10.71
CA HIS A 14 1.21 -3.10 11.36
C HIS A 14 0.34 -1.87 11.63
N GLU A 15 0.91 -0.80 12.17
CA GLU A 15 0.19 0.47 12.41
C GLU A 15 -0.35 1.07 11.11
N ILE A 16 0.46 1.05 10.03
CA ILE A 16 0.01 1.50 8.70
C ILE A 16 -1.17 0.66 8.23
N LEU A 17 -1.11 -0.67 8.38
CA LEU A 17 -2.20 -1.55 7.97
C LEU A 17 -3.50 -1.24 8.74
N GLU A 18 -3.44 -1.11 10.07
CA GLU A 18 -4.62 -0.75 10.88
C GLU A 18 -5.27 0.57 10.43
N ARG A 19 -4.44 1.55 10.05
CA ARG A 19 -4.92 2.84 9.55
C ARG A 19 -5.51 2.75 8.14
N ILE A 20 -4.98 1.86 7.31
CA ILE A 20 -5.56 1.56 6.01
C ILE A 20 -6.93 0.89 6.17
N GLU A 21 -7.06 -0.06 7.10
CA GLU A 21 -8.34 -0.68 7.41
C GLU A 21 -9.39 0.38 7.82
N LEU A 22 -8.99 1.32 8.69
CA LEU A 22 -9.85 2.44 9.08
C LEU A 22 -10.22 3.35 7.90
N LEU A 23 -9.26 3.65 7.01
CA LEU A 23 -9.53 4.41 5.78
C LEU A 23 -10.58 3.67 4.93
N LEU A 24 -10.35 2.39 4.63
CA LEU A 24 -11.23 1.58 3.79
C LEU A 24 -12.62 1.38 4.41
N LEU A 25 -12.72 1.23 5.73
CA LEU A 25 -14.01 1.16 6.42
C LEU A 25 -14.86 2.41 6.14
N ASN A 26 -14.21 3.56 6.09
CA ASN A 26 -14.84 4.86 5.86
C ASN A 26 -14.97 5.25 4.38
N SER A 27 -14.36 4.49 3.45
CA SER A 27 -14.50 4.70 2.01
C SER A 27 -15.67 3.91 1.42
N SER A 28 -16.20 4.38 0.29
CA SER A 28 -17.20 3.70 -0.53
C SER A 28 -16.60 3.25 -1.85
N LEU A 29 -17.06 2.09 -2.35
CA LEU A 29 -16.86 1.66 -3.72
C LEU A 29 -18.17 1.82 -4.47
N GLU A 30 -18.12 2.49 -5.61
CA GLU A 30 -19.26 2.74 -6.48
C GLU A 30 -19.09 1.96 -7.78
N TYR A 31 -20.12 1.22 -8.16
CA TYR A 31 -20.13 0.49 -9.42
C TYR A 31 -20.27 1.48 -10.57
N VAL A 32 -19.40 1.38 -11.56
CA VAL A 32 -19.48 2.22 -12.77
C VAL A 32 -20.42 1.53 -13.76
N GLU A 33 -21.65 2.05 -13.89
CA GLU A 33 -22.63 1.54 -14.86
C GLU A 33 -22.05 1.55 -16.30
N HIS A 34 -22.37 0.52 -17.08
CA HIS A 34 -21.82 0.21 -18.42
C HIS A 34 -20.40 -0.37 -18.49
N SER A 35 -19.73 -0.64 -17.36
CA SER A 35 -18.40 -1.26 -17.35
C SER A 35 -18.38 -2.76 -17.64
N SER A 36 -19.51 -3.46 -17.49
CA SER A 36 -19.65 -4.89 -17.75
C SER A 36 -19.43 -5.28 -19.22
N GLU A 37 -19.51 -4.33 -20.14
CA GLU A 37 -19.17 -4.54 -21.56
C GLU A 37 -17.66 -4.53 -21.83
N VAL A 38 -16.86 -4.05 -20.87
CA VAL A 38 -15.41 -3.81 -21.04
C VAL A 38 -14.58 -4.76 -20.17
N ILE A 39 -15.06 -5.15 -18.99
CA ILE A 39 -14.34 -6.04 -18.04
C ILE A 39 -15.32 -7.07 -17.47
N GLU A 40 -14.92 -8.34 -17.47
CA GLU A 40 -15.68 -9.42 -16.83
C GLU A 40 -15.78 -9.16 -15.32
N GLY A 41 -17.01 -8.89 -14.83
CA GLY A 41 -17.27 -8.45 -13.44
C GLY A 41 -17.57 -6.96 -13.27
N GLY A 42 -17.35 -6.14 -14.32
CA GLY A 42 -17.50 -4.69 -14.27
C GLY A 42 -16.32 -3.97 -13.60
N MET A 43 -16.46 -2.66 -13.42
CA MET A 43 -15.43 -1.75 -12.90
C MET A 43 -16.00 -0.94 -11.75
N TYR A 44 -15.21 -0.78 -10.69
CA TYR A 44 -15.55 0.03 -9.53
C TYR A 44 -14.69 1.30 -9.50
N ALA A 45 -15.22 2.35 -8.88
CA ALA A 45 -14.48 3.55 -8.56
C ALA A 45 -14.64 3.86 -7.06
N TRP A 46 -13.71 4.63 -6.50
CA TRP A 46 -13.91 5.17 -5.17
C TRP A 46 -15.00 6.23 -5.20
N GLY A 47 -15.93 6.14 -4.25
CA GLY A 47 -16.95 7.17 -4.08
C GLY A 47 -16.33 8.47 -3.57
N GLN A 48 -17.11 9.55 -3.67
CA GLN A 48 -16.62 10.88 -3.31
C GLN A 48 -16.18 10.95 -1.85
N ALA A 49 -14.94 11.36 -1.63
CA ALA A 49 -14.38 11.48 -0.29
C ALA A 49 -14.94 12.71 0.46
N ASP A 50 -15.21 12.53 1.75
CA ASP A 50 -15.52 13.61 2.68
C ASP A 50 -14.22 14.37 3.00
N VAL A 51 -14.29 15.70 3.13
CA VAL A 51 -13.14 16.58 3.43
C VAL A 51 -12.35 16.12 4.66
N LEU A 52 -13.04 15.61 5.70
CA LEU A 52 -12.36 15.08 6.89
C LEU A 52 -11.64 13.76 6.61
N LYS A 53 -12.17 12.93 5.71
CA LYS A 53 -11.53 11.69 5.25
C LYS A 53 -10.31 11.99 4.39
N ASP A 54 -10.36 13.08 3.62
CA ASP A 54 -9.25 13.56 2.80
C ASP A 54 -8.02 13.94 3.65
N ALA A 55 -8.21 14.67 4.75
CA ALA A 55 -7.12 15.02 5.65
C ALA A 55 -6.46 13.78 6.29
N TYR A 56 -7.26 12.82 6.75
CA TYR A 56 -6.76 11.55 7.29
C TYR A 56 -5.99 10.75 6.24
N ARG A 57 -6.54 10.64 5.02
CA ARG A 57 -5.91 9.95 3.89
C ARG A 57 -4.58 10.58 3.52
N MET A 58 -4.51 11.91 3.44
CA MET A 58 -3.27 12.63 3.12
C MET A 58 -2.19 12.41 4.18
N ALA A 59 -2.53 12.47 5.47
CA ALA A 59 -1.58 12.18 6.55
C ALA A 59 -1.05 10.73 6.47
N LEU A 60 -1.91 9.76 6.21
CA LEU A 60 -1.50 8.37 6.02
C LEU A 60 -0.58 8.18 4.81
N ILE A 61 -0.87 8.85 3.69
CA ILE A 61 0.00 8.84 2.49
C ILE A 61 1.37 9.42 2.82
N GLU A 62 1.42 10.55 3.51
CA GLU A 62 2.69 11.20 3.89
C GLU A 62 3.56 10.28 4.75
N GLU A 63 2.98 9.68 5.79
CA GLU A 63 3.69 8.76 6.66
C GLU A 63 4.18 7.50 5.92
N TYR A 64 3.33 6.94 5.06
CA TYR A 64 3.72 5.82 4.21
C TYR A 64 4.87 6.19 3.27
N LEU A 65 4.82 7.37 2.65
CA LEU A 65 5.88 7.88 1.77
C LEU A 65 7.22 8.06 2.51
N ILE A 66 7.18 8.56 3.74
CA ILE A 66 8.38 8.69 4.59
C ILE A 66 9.00 7.31 4.82
N LEU A 67 8.19 6.31 5.20
CA LEU A 67 8.65 4.95 5.43
C LEU A 67 9.31 4.35 4.19
N VAL A 68 8.60 4.35 3.05
CA VAL A 68 9.10 3.70 1.84
C VAL A 68 10.30 4.43 1.24
N THR A 69 10.41 5.75 1.43
CA THR A 69 11.60 6.51 1.00
C THR A 69 12.84 6.07 1.78
N GLN A 70 12.73 5.92 3.10
CA GLN A 70 13.85 5.44 3.93
C GLN A 70 14.29 4.03 3.51
N MET A 71 13.33 3.13 3.30
CA MET A 71 13.60 1.76 2.88
C MET A 71 14.20 1.68 1.47
N ARG A 72 13.69 2.50 0.55
CA ARG A 72 14.20 2.59 -0.81
C ARG A 72 15.67 3.03 -0.83
N LEU A 73 16.03 4.05 -0.04
CA LEU A 73 17.41 4.49 0.10
C LEU A 73 18.32 3.36 0.61
N GLU A 74 17.88 2.60 1.62
CA GLU A 74 18.64 1.44 2.08
C GLU A 74 18.84 0.36 1.00
N LEU A 75 17.85 0.12 0.15
CA LEU A 75 17.94 -0.83 -0.96
C LEU A 75 18.88 -0.32 -2.05
N GLU A 76 18.87 0.99 -2.33
CA GLU A 76 19.79 1.63 -3.28
C GLU A 76 21.25 1.58 -2.78
N GLU A 77 21.49 1.88 -1.50
CA GLU A 77 22.83 1.78 -0.89
C GLU A 77 23.41 0.37 -0.94
N LYS A 78 22.54 -0.64 -0.94
CA LYS A 78 22.91 -2.06 -1.01
C LYS A 78 22.99 -2.59 -2.46
N ASP A 79 22.74 -1.74 -3.47
CA ASP A 79 22.62 -2.13 -4.89
C ASP A 79 21.66 -3.31 -5.07
N SER A 80 20.50 -3.23 -4.41
CA SER A 80 19.59 -4.37 -4.30
C SER A 80 18.85 -4.68 -5.60
N LYS A 81 18.94 -5.93 -6.08
CA LYS A 81 18.13 -6.42 -7.21
C LYS A 81 16.62 -6.38 -6.95
N ALA A 82 16.20 -6.30 -5.68
CA ALA A 82 14.81 -6.25 -5.30
C ALA A 82 14.18 -4.84 -5.39
N LEU A 83 14.97 -3.80 -5.68
CA LEU A 83 14.51 -2.40 -5.72
C LEU A 83 13.30 -2.21 -6.65
N ALA A 84 13.33 -2.78 -7.85
CA ALA A 84 12.22 -2.66 -8.81
C ALA A 84 10.93 -3.33 -8.29
N SER A 85 11.06 -4.47 -7.60
CA SER A 85 9.90 -5.17 -7.02
C SER A 85 9.34 -4.39 -5.82
N PHE A 86 10.22 -3.79 -5.01
CA PHE A 86 9.83 -2.91 -3.92
C PHE A 86 9.07 -1.68 -4.42
N ASP A 87 9.62 -0.97 -5.42
CA ASP A 87 8.99 0.21 -6.02
C ASP A 87 7.62 -0.14 -6.64
N HIS A 88 7.51 -1.29 -7.31
CA HIS A 88 6.25 -1.76 -7.86
C HIS A 88 5.21 -1.99 -6.75
N SER A 89 5.59 -2.68 -5.68
CA SER A 89 4.73 -2.94 -4.53
C SER A 89 4.26 -1.63 -3.86
N CYS A 90 5.16 -0.67 -3.68
CA CYS A 90 4.82 0.64 -3.10
C CYS A 90 3.81 1.40 -3.96
N ASN A 91 3.95 1.33 -5.29
CA ASN A 91 3.01 1.97 -6.21
C ASN A 91 1.61 1.34 -6.15
N ILE A 92 1.49 0.03 -5.93
CA ILE A 92 0.19 -0.63 -5.75
C ILE A 92 -0.50 -0.09 -4.48
N VAL A 93 0.22 -0.05 -3.36
CA VAL A 93 -0.33 0.48 -2.09
C VAL A 93 -0.74 1.94 -2.25
N LEU A 94 0.12 2.78 -2.86
CA LEU A 94 -0.18 4.20 -3.11
C LEU A 94 -1.42 4.39 -3.99
N THR A 95 -1.62 3.54 -5.00
CA THR A 95 -2.81 3.60 -5.87
C THR A 95 -4.09 3.48 -5.05
N TYR A 96 -4.14 2.53 -4.11
CA TYR A 96 -5.30 2.35 -3.24
C TYR A 96 -5.42 3.41 -2.16
N LEU A 97 -4.29 3.89 -1.61
CA LEU A 97 -4.31 4.98 -0.64
C LEU A 97 -4.81 6.29 -1.24
N LYS A 98 -4.46 6.59 -2.50
CA LYS A 98 -4.87 7.84 -3.16
C LYS A 98 -6.37 7.89 -3.44
N GLN A 99 -6.97 6.74 -3.74
CA GLN A 99 -8.39 6.63 -4.11
C GLN A 99 -8.77 7.45 -5.36
N GLU A 100 -7.82 7.71 -6.25
CA GLU A 100 -7.99 8.57 -7.44
C GLU A 100 -8.27 7.77 -8.73
N THR A 101 -8.27 6.44 -8.66
CA THR A 101 -8.30 5.56 -9.83
C THR A 101 -9.41 4.52 -9.74
N PHE A 102 -9.66 3.84 -10.85
CA PHE A 102 -10.54 2.68 -10.88
C PHE A 102 -9.98 1.56 -10.00
N VAL A 103 -10.89 0.84 -9.37
CA VAL A 103 -10.59 -0.27 -8.48
C VAL A 103 -10.79 -1.54 -9.29
N TYR A 104 -9.70 -2.28 -9.47
CA TYR A 104 -9.71 -3.58 -10.14
C TYR A 104 -10.34 -4.67 -9.27
N GLU A 105 -10.33 -4.47 -7.95
CA GLU A 105 -10.98 -5.36 -6.99
C GLU A 105 -12.48 -5.08 -6.89
N SER A 106 -13.25 -6.14 -6.69
CA SER A 106 -14.71 -6.06 -6.61
C SER A 106 -15.23 -5.68 -5.22
N THR A 107 -14.38 -5.75 -4.18
CA THR A 107 -14.75 -5.50 -2.78
C THR A 107 -13.65 -4.78 -2.01
N LYS A 108 -14.02 -4.11 -0.91
CA LYS A 108 -13.03 -3.44 -0.03
C LYS A 108 -12.16 -4.46 0.70
N GLU A 109 -12.71 -5.63 0.99
CA GLU A 109 -12.01 -6.77 1.56
C GLU A 109 -10.91 -7.27 0.62
N ASP A 110 -11.15 -7.31 -0.68
CA ASP A 110 -10.14 -7.72 -1.66
C ASP A 110 -9.09 -6.63 -1.91
N VAL A 111 -9.48 -5.35 -1.85
CA VAL A 111 -8.53 -4.23 -1.78
C VAL A 111 -7.61 -4.38 -0.56
N LEU A 112 -8.18 -4.64 0.61
CA LEU A 112 -7.41 -4.80 1.85
C LEU A 112 -6.42 -5.97 1.74
N LYS A 113 -6.87 -7.15 1.28
CA LYS A 113 -5.98 -8.31 1.07
C LYS A 113 -4.83 -8.00 0.12
N THR A 114 -5.11 -7.23 -0.93
CA THR A 114 -4.07 -6.80 -1.87
C THR A 114 -3.04 -5.92 -1.17
N ILE A 115 -3.49 -4.93 -0.41
CA ILE A 115 -2.59 -4.07 0.37
C ILE A 115 -1.78 -4.87 1.39
N GLU A 116 -2.41 -5.77 2.15
CA GLU A 116 -1.74 -6.64 3.12
C GLU A 116 -0.61 -7.45 2.47
N LYS A 117 -0.90 -8.04 1.31
CA LYS A 117 0.08 -8.79 0.52
C LYS A 117 1.25 -7.91 0.09
N GLU A 118 0.97 -6.71 -0.40
CA GLU A 118 2.02 -5.79 -0.86
C GLU A 118 2.88 -5.25 0.30
N LEU A 119 2.28 -4.90 1.44
CA LEU A 119 3.03 -4.54 2.64
C LEU A 119 3.90 -5.71 3.14
N ALA A 120 3.41 -6.95 3.06
CA ALA A 120 4.19 -8.13 3.40
C ALA A 120 5.37 -8.34 2.44
N ILE A 121 5.20 -8.08 1.13
CA ILE A 121 6.29 -8.12 0.14
C ILE A 121 7.35 -7.07 0.49
N GLN A 122 6.95 -5.83 0.78
CA GLN A 122 7.87 -4.75 1.12
C GLN A 122 8.68 -5.09 2.39
N TYR A 123 7.99 -5.57 3.43
CA TYR A 123 8.65 -6.06 4.64
C TYR A 123 9.62 -7.21 4.35
N PHE A 124 9.20 -8.19 3.55
CA PHE A 124 10.05 -9.33 3.20
C PHE A 124 11.30 -8.90 2.46
N VAL A 125 11.18 -8.02 1.46
CA VAL A 125 12.31 -7.48 0.70
C VAL A 125 13.33 -6.80 1.61
N MET A 126 12.87 -6.00 2.56
CA MET A 126 13.75 -5.34 3.54
C MET A 126 14.47 -6.29 4.49
N ASN A 127 13.94 -7.49 4.66
CA ASN A 127 14.49 -8.52 5.55
C ASN A 127 15.24 -9.63 4.81
N LEU A 128 15.42 -9.54 3.48
CA LEU A 128 16.23 -10.48 2.74
C LEU A 128 17.68 -10.48 3.26
N PRO A 129 18.34 -11.65 3.35
CA PRO A 129 19.78 -11.70 3.59
C PRO A 129 20.52 -10.87 2.53
N VAL A 130 21.58 -10.15 2.92
CA VAL A 130 22.39 -9.31 2.01
C VAL A 130 22.91 -10.09 0.80
N GLU A 131 23.14 -11.40 0.95
CA GLU A 131 23.54 -12.31 -0.12
C GLU A 131 22.49 -12.46 -1.23
N ASN A 132 21.21 -12.30 -0.89
CA ASN A 132 20.08 -12.32 -1.83
C ASN A 132 19.72 -10.92 -2.37
N MET A 133 20.37 -9.88 -1.85
CA MET A 133 20.18 -8.50 -2.32
C MET A 133 21.15 -8.15 -3.47
N LYS A 134 22.34 -8.78 -3.55
CA LYS A 134 23.35 -8.52 -4.60
C LYS A 134 23.18 -9.32 -5.89
#